data_AF-A0A840P2A2-F1
#
_entry.id   AF-A0A840P2A2-F1
#
_cell.length_a   1.000
_cell.length_b   1.000
_cell.length_c   1.000
_cell.angle_alpha   90.00
_cell.angle_beta   90.00
_cell.angle_gamma   90.00
#
_symmetry.space_group_name_H-M   'P 1'
#
loop_
_entity.id
_entity.type
_entity.pdbx_description
1 polymer ?
#
loop_
_entity_poly.entity_id
_entity_poly.type
_entity_poly.pdbx_seq_one_letter_code
_entity_poly.pdbx_strand_id
1 'polypeptide(L)'
;MRHTRRRILQAQRLAAGAAATAAVLALGAAPAHADTFRTATESGWGPTMSAGRANAEANARAALNAQAAQAGETCPSVTTTSTHVYTAPDGSAYVFSATASGTCVPQPQPAYTVPRSATRQGGGTSSTAAIQAGSQAARADILAAGVACANWSTTSTPVYTAPGGAWYIYNVTVSAMCTN
;
A
#
# COMPACT_ATOMS: atom_id res chain seq x y z
N MET A 1 -31.52 29.91 56.23
CA MET A 1 -32.72 29.65 55.39
C MET A 1 -32.22 29.02 54.08
N ARG A 2 -32.11 27.69 54.00
CA ARG A 2 -33.08 26.74 53.41
C ARG A 2 -33.41 27.00 51.93
N HIS A 3 -32.80 26.15 51.10
CA HIS A 3 -33.38 25.41 49.97
C HIS A 3 -34.25 26.12 48.95
N THR A 4 -33.73 26.33 47.72
CA THR A 4 -34.52 26.03 46.51
C THR A 4 -33.65 25.76 45.27
N ARG A 5 -33.53 24.46 44.91
CA ARG A 5 -33.44 23.88 43.54
C ARG A 5 -32.20 24.27 42.70
N ARG A 6 -31.11 23.49 42.58
CA ARG A 6 -30.98 22.04 42.24
C ARG A 6 -31.95 21.59 41.15
N ARG A 7 -31.55 21.81 39.90
CA ARG A 7 -31.97 21.21 38.60
C ARG A 7 -31.26 22.11 37.57
N ILE A 8 -30.08 21.79 37.04
CA ILE A 8 -29.90 20.88 35.90
C ILE A 8 -28.43 20.44 35.94
N LEU A 9 -28.20 19.31 36.61
CA LEU A 9 -26.96 18.53 36.59
C LEU A 9 -27.48 17.10 36.58
N GLN A 10 -27.91 16.60 35.42
CA GLN A 10 -28.21 15.18 35.13
C GLN A 10 -28.86 15.03 33.73
N ALA A 11 -28.02 14.80 32.74
CA ALA A 11 -28.26 13.87 31.64
C ALA A 11 -26.84 13.43 31.20
N GLN A 12 -26.21 12.52 31.97
CA GLN A 12 -26.13 11.09 31.62
C GLN A 12 -25.59 10.93 30.19
N ARG A 13 -24.27 10.76 29.94
CA ARG A 13 -23.42 9.59 30.24
C ARG A 13 -24.15 8.27 30.04
N LEU A 14 -23.88 7.59 28.92
CA LEU A 14 -23.97 6.15 28.58
C LEU A 14 -24.10 6.12 27.03
N ALA A 15 -23.22 5.54 26.21
CA ALA A 15 -22.43 4.31 26.31
C ALA A 15 -21.14 4.52 25.45
N ALA A 16 -19.92 4.05 25.77
CA ALA A 16 -19.47 2.71 26.18
C ALA A 16 -19.78 1.61 25.14
N GLY A 17 -18.78 1.26 24.33
CA GLY A 17 -18.75 0.04 23.50
C GLY A 17 -18.30 0.34 22.06
N ALA A 18 -17.32 -0.30 21.46
CA ALA A 18 -16.37 -1.32 21.91
C ALA A 18 -15.14 -1.16 21.01
N ALA A 19 -13.95 -1.25 21.61
CA ALA A 19 -12.70 -1.39 20.86
C ALA A 19 -12.66 -2.79 20.24
N ALA A 20 -12.66 -2.88 18.91
CA ALA A 20 -12.34 -4.11 18.20
C ALA A 20 -10.96 -3.95 17.55
N THR A 21 -9.91 -4.24 18.31
CA THR A 21 -8.58 -4.52 17.75
C THR A 21 -8.65 -5.88 17.06
N ALA A 22 -8.90 -5.88 15.76
CA ALA A 22 -8.69 -7.05 14.91
C ALA A 22 -7.21 -7.11 14.55
N ALA A 23 -6.43 -7.88 15.32
CA ALA A 23 -5.13 -8.34 14.88
C ALA A 23 -5.37 -9.45 13.84
N VAL A 24 -5.24 -9.12 12.56
CA VAL A 24 -5.20 -10.12 11.49
C VAL A 24 -3.75 -10.36 11.13
N LEU A 25 -3.21 -11.51 11.54
CA LEU A 25 -2.02 -12.09 10.93
C LEU A 25 -2.42 -12.57 9.52
N ALA A 26 -1.99 -11.84 8.49
CA ALA A 26 -2.08 -12.29 7.11
C ALA A 26 -0.70 -12.73 6.61
N LEU A 27 -0.43 -14.03 6.69
CA LEU A 27 0.59 -14.70 5.88
C LEU A 27 -0.07 -15.10 4.56
N GLY A 28 0.38 -14.51 3.46
CA GLY A 28 0.26 -15.07 2.10
C GLY A 28 -0.96 -14.64 1.29
N ALA A 29 -0.67 -14.26 0.04
CA ALA A 29 -1.53 -13.75 -1.03
C ALA A 29 -2.00 -12.30 -0.86
N ALA A 30 -1.40 -11.40 -1.63
CA ALA A 30 -1.96 -10.08 -1.90
C ALA A 30 -3.41 -10.26 -2.37
N PRO A 31 -4.40 -9.54 -1.81
CA PRO A 31 -5.75 -9.63 -2.33
C PRO A 31 -5.70 -9.16 -3.79
N ALA A 32 -6.31 -9.92 -4.69
CA ALA A 32 -6.83 -9.33 -5.91
C ALA A 32 -7.92 -8.35 -5.46
N HIS A 33 -7.53 -7.11 -5.19
CA HIS A 33 -8.43 -6.07 -4.73
C HIS A 33 -9.40 -5.77 -5.89
N ALA A 34 -10.64 -6.18 -5.72
CA ALA A 34 -11.70 -5.93 -6.68
C ALA A 34 -11.93 -4.42 -6.81
N ASP A 35 -12.34 -4.00 -8.01
CA ASP A 35 -12.78 -2.64 -8.28
C ASP A 35 -13.83 -2.19 -7.25
N THR A 36 -13.58 -1.09 -6.53
CA THR A 36 -14.44 -0.58 -5.47
C THR A 36 -15.19 0.65 -5.93
N PHE A 37 -16.53 0.62 -5.88
CA PHE A 37 -17.33 1.82 -6.12
C PHE A 37 -17.30 2.74 -4.90
N ARG A 38 -16.95 4.02 -5.11
CA ARG A 38 -16.88 5.04 -4.04
C ARG A 38 -17.72 6.26 -4.38
N THR A 39 -18.13 6.98 -3.35
CA THR A 39 -18.87 8.24 -3.47
C THR A 39 -18.46 9.22 -2.37
N ALA A 40 -18.41 10.50 -2.69
CA ALA A 40 -18.15 11.58 -1.74
C ALA A 40 -19.01 12.80 -2.08
N THR A 41 -19.58 13.43 -1.05
CA THR A 41 -20.43 14.62 -1.19
C THR A 41 -19.80 15.78 -0.45
N GLU A 42 -19.63 16.90 -1.13
CA GLU A 42 -19.04 18.12 -0.56
C GLU A 42 -19.78 19.36 -1.05
N SER A 43 -19.62 20.44 -0.29
CA SER A 43 -20.17 21.75 -0.66
C SER A 43 -19.09 22.68 -1.21
N GLY A 44 -19.51 23.66 -2.00
CA GLY A 44 -18.64 24.71 -2.51
C GLY A 44 -19.44 25.99 -2.73
N TRP A 45 -18.75 27.12 -2.64
CA TRP A 45 -19.35 28.44 -2.83
C TRP A 45 -18.55 29.24 -3.85
N GLY A 46 -19.18 30.21 -4.50
CA GLY A 46 -18.49 31.13 -5.40
C GLY A 46 -19.29 32.40 -5.70
N PRO A 47 -18.65 33.45 -6.23
CA PRO A 47 -19.29 34.74 -6.52
C PRO A 47 -20.29 34.67 -7.68
N THR A 48 -20.30 33.57 -8.44
CA THR A 48 -21.24 33.31 -9.52
C THR A 48 -21.79 31.88 -9.40
N MET A 49 -22.94 31.62 -10.03
CA MET A 49 -23.53 30.28 -10.11
C MET A 49 -22.55 29.25 -10.69
N SER A 50 -21.80 29.61 -11.73
CA SER A 50 -20.81 28.71 -12.34
C SER A 50 -19.64 28.44 -11.40
N ALA A 51 -19.14 29.46 -10.69
CA ALA A 51 -18.04 29.31 -9.75
C ALA A 51 -18.44 28.45 -8.54
N GLY A 52 -19.61 28.68 -7.95
CA GLY A 52 -20.11 27.88 -6.83
C GLY A 52 -20.25 26.40 -7.19
N ARG A 53 -20.83 26.11 -8.38
CA ARG A 53 -20.95 24.74 -8.91
C ARG A 53 -19.59 24.09 -9.14
N ALA A 54 -18.68 24.78 -9.83
CA ALA A 54 -17.35 24.25 -10.12
C ALA A 54 -16.56 23.95 -8.83
N ASN A 55 -16.66 24.84 -7.84
CA ASN A 55 -16.02 24.64 -6.53
C ASN A 55 -16.60 23.44 -5.78
N ALA A 56 -17.92 23.27 -5.78
CA ALA A 56 -18.55 22.11 -5.14
C ALA A 56 -18.13 20.80 -5.81
N GLU A 57 -18.14 20.75 -7.15
CA GLU A 57 -17.72 19.57 -7.91
C GLU A 57 -16.24 19.24 -7.72
N ALA A 58 -15.37 20.26 -7.66
CA ALA A 58 -13.95 20.10 -7.37
C ALA A 58 -13.72 19.55 -5.94
N ASN A 59 -14.41 20.10 -4.94
CA ASN A 59 -14.33 19.62 -3.56
C ASN A 59 -14.80 18.17 -3.44
N ALA A 60 -15.92 17.82 -4.06
CA ALA A 60 -16.45 16.46 -4.04
C ALA A 60 -15.48 15.47 -4.69
N ARG A 61 -14.86 15.84 -5.82
CA ARG A 61 -13.83 15.02 -6.47
C ARG A 61 -12.56 14.90 -5.64
N ALA A 62 -12.12 15.98 -4.98
CA ALA A 62 -10.98 15.94 -4.07
C ALA A 62 -11.24 15.00 -2.89
N ALA A 63 -12.45 15.05 -2.29
CA ALA A 63 -12.84 14.15 -1.21
C ALA A 63 -12.87 12.69 -1.64
N LEU A 64 -13.43 12.39 -2.83
CA LEU A 64 -13.42 11.03 -3.40
C LEU A 64 -11.99 10.51 -3.59
N ASN A 65 -11.11 11.34 -4.16
CA ASN A 65 -9.72 10.99 -4.38
C ASN A 65 -8.95 10.78 -3.07
N ALA A 66 -9.24 11.59 -2.04
CA ALA A 66 -8.64 11.41 -0.72
C ALA A 66 -9.07 10.08 -0.07
N GLN A 67 -10.34 9.70 -0.18
CA GLN A 67 -10.83 8.40 0.29
C GLN A 67 -10.18 7.23 -0.45
N ALA A 68 -10.05 7.33 -1.77
CA ALA A 68 -9.38 6.31 -2.58
C ALA A 68 -7.89 6.20 -2.23
N ALA A 69 -7.19 7.34 -2.05
CA ALA A 69 -5.78 7.37 -1.69
C ALA A 69 -5.51 6.71 -0.32
N GLN A 70 -6.41 6.92 0.66
CA GLN A 70 -6.33 6.24 1.96
C GLN A 70 -6.45 4.72 1.86
N ALA A 71 -7.11 4.23 0.80
CA ALA A 71 -7.24 2.81 0.49
C ALA A 71 -6.16 2.28 -0.48
N GLY A 72 -5.21 3.13 -0.92
CA GLY A 72 -4.22 2.75 -1.93
C GLY A 72 -4.79 2.58 -3.34
N GLU A 73 -5.90 3.26 -3.63
CA GLU A 73 -6.64 3.19 -4.89
C GLU A 73 -6.60 4.51 -5.65
N THR A 74 -6.92 4.45 -6.95
CA THR A 74 -7.18 5.61 -7.81
C THR A 74 -8.49 5.42 -8.56
N CYS A 75 -9.27 6.49 -8.75
CA CYS A 75 -10.56 6.44 -9.44
C CYS A 75 -10.42 7.05 -10.85
N PRO A 76 -10.19 6.26 -11.91
CA PRO A 76 -9.94 6.76 -13.26
C PRO A 76 -11.18 7.40 -13.91
N SER A 77 -12.38 6.96 -13.54
CA SER A 77 -13.65 7.43 -14.08
C SER A 77 -14.53 7.96 -12.94
N VAL A 78 -14.60 9.29 -12.83
CA VAL A 78 -15.41 9.98 -11.82
C VAL A 78 -16.51 10.80 -12.47
N THR A 79 -17.75 10.52 -12.10
CA THR A 79 -18.92 11.31 -12.45
C THR A 79 -19.27 12.25 -11.30
N THR A 80 -19.62 13.51 -11.61
CA THR A 80 -20.02 14.51 -10.63
C THR A 80 -21.44 15.02 -10.92
N THR A 81 -22.25 15.13 -9.88
CA THR A 81 -23.59 15.74 -9.95
C THR A 81 -23.70 16.83 -8.89
N SER A 82 -24.25 18.00 -9.23
CA SER A 82 -24.34 19.15 -8.33
C SER A 82 -25.77 19.69 -8.23
N THR A 83 -26.10 20.25 -7.06
CA THR A 83 -27.39 20.87 -6.74
C THR A 83 -27.15 22.23 -6.10
N HIS A 84 -27.87 23.25 -6.56
CA HIS A 84 -27.83 24.58 -5.95
C HIS A 84 -28.53 24.54 -4.58
N VAL A 85 -27.86 25.03 -3.55
CA VAL A 85 -28.37 25.00 -2.16
C VAL A 85 -28.86 26.36 -1.74
N TYR A 86 -28.09 27.41 -2.05
CA TYR A 86 -28.33 28.73 -1.48
C TYR A 86 -27.69 29.86 -2.29
N THR A 87 -28.40 30.98 -2.42
CA THR A 87 -27.86 32.24 -2.93
C THR A 87 -27.89 33.27 -1.79
N ALA A 88 -26.77 33.97 -1.57
CA ALA A 88 -26.71 35.04 -0.59
C ALA A 88 -27.69 36.17 -0.98
N PRO A 89 -28.35 36.84 -0.01
CA PRO A 89 -29.43 37.79 -0.31
C PRO A 89 -28.94 39.05 -1.04
N ASP A 90 -27.65 39.37 -0.89
CA ASP A 90 -26.94 40.45 -1.59
C ASP A 90 -26.39 40.01 -2.96
N GLY A 91 -26.63 38.76 -3.38
CA GLY A 91 -26.14 38.19 -4.63
C GLY A 91 -24.64 37.92 -4.66
N SER A 92 -23.94 38.05 -3.52
CA SER A 92 -22.47 37.97 -3.46
C SER A 92 -21.92 36.55 -3.50
N ALA A 93 -22.74 35.53 -3.23
CA ALA A 93 -22.32 34.14 -3.18
C ALA A 93 -23.42 33.16 -3.58
N TYR A 94 -23.01 32.06 -4.21
CA TYR A 94 -23.84 30.94 -4.62
C TYR A 94 -23.21 29.66 -4.10
N VAL A 95 -23.97 28.89 -3.32
CA VAL A 95 -23.55 27.66 -2.66
C VAL A 95 -24.18 26.47 -3.37
N PHE A 96 -23.35 25.48 -3.68
CA PHE A 96 -23.75 24.22 -4.27
C PHE A 96 -23.30 23.06 -3.37
N SER A 97 -24.04 21.97 -3.43
CA SER A 97 -23.62 20.65 -2.94
C SER A 97 -23.41 19.76 -4.15
N ALA A 98 -22.28 19.06 -4.20
CA ALA A 98 -21.97 18.14 -5.28
C ALA A 98 -21.58 16.77 -4.72
N THR A 99 -21.91 15.73 -5.48
CA THR A 99 -21.52 14.35 -5.20
C THR A 99 -20.65 13.86 -6.35
N ALA A 100 -19.48 13.32 -6.03
CA ALA A 100 -18.58 12.65 -6.94
C ALA A 100 -18.65 11.14 -6.69
N SER A 101 -18.84 10.35 -7.73
CA SER A 101 -18.86 8.89 -7.63
C SER A 101 -18.08 8.25 -8.76
N GLY A 102 -17.43 7.12 -8.49
CA GLY A 102 -16.64 6.42 -9.48
C GLY A 102 -16.20 5.04 -9.02
N THR A 103 -15.78 4.22 -9.97
CA THR A 103 -15.13 2.94 -9.70
C THR A 103 -13.64 3.19 -9.52
N CYS A 104 -13.11 2.76 -8.37
CA CYS A 104 -11.71 2.96 -7.99
C CYS A 104 -10.97 1.62 -8.05
N VAL A 105 -9.75 1.68 -8.57
CA VAL A 105 -8.89 0.52 -8.79
C VAL A 105 -7.65 0.62 -7.92
N PRO A 106 -7.09 -0.51 -7.47
CA PRO A 106 -5.84 -0.52 -6.71
C PRO A 106 -4.72 0.14 -7.52
N GLN A 107 -3.96 1.03 -6.87
CA GLN A 107 -2.76 1.56 -7.48
C GLN A 107 -1.65 0.51 -7.38
N PRO A 108 -0.96 0.18 -8.50
CA PRO A 108 0.23 -0.65 -8.44
C PRO A 108 1.23 -0.05 -7.45
N GLN A 109 1.69 -0.84 -6.49
CA GLN A 109 2.77 -0.40 -5.61
C GLN A 109 4.06 -0.23 -6.44
N PRO A 110 4.90 0.78 -6.14
CA PRO A 110 6.17 0.92 -6.82
C PRO A 110 7.02 -0.34 -6.63
N ALA A 111 7.32 -1.05 -7.71
CA ALA A 111 8.27 -2.15 -7.66
C ALA A 111 9.68 -1.56 -7.44
N TYR A 112 10.29 -1.88 -6.31
CA TYR A 112 11.69 -1.54 -6.05
C TYR A 112 12.54 -2.81 -6.04
N THR A 113 13.79 -2.66 -6.47
CA THR A 113 14.77 -3.75 -6.43
C THR A 113 15.59 -3.68 -5.15
N VAL A 114 15.85 -4.84 -4.56
CA VAL A 114 16.61 -5.02 -3.33
C VAL A 114 17.81 -5.93 -3.62
N PRO A 115 19.04 -5.54 -3.26
CA PRO A 115 20.18 -6.42 -3.37
C PRO A 115 20.04 -7.58 -2.38
N ARG A 116 20.27 -8.81 -2.86
CA ARG A 116 20.32 -10.01 -2.02
C ARG A 116 21.58 -10.79 -2.29
N SER A 117 22.09 -11.45 -1.25
CA SER A 117 23.21 -12.36 -1.36
C SER A 117 23.01 -13.57 -0.45
N ALA A 118 23.56 -14.70 -0.87
CA ALA A 118 23.59 -15.92 -0.09
C ALA A 118 24.92 -16.62 -0.31
N THR A 119 25.44 -17.24 0.77
CA THR A 119 26.65 -18.05 0.72
C THR A 119 26.31 -19.48 1.10
N ARG A 120 26.75 -20.43 0.27
CA ARG A 120 26.61 -21.87 0.50
C ARG A 120 27.89 -22.60 0.18
N GLN A 121 28.09 -23.71 0.89
CA GLN A 121 29.15 -24.65 0.56
C GLN A 121 28.68 -25.63 -0.50
N GLY A 122 29.49 -25.78 -1.55
CA GLY A 122 29.32 -26.82 -2.55
C GLY A 122 30.50 -27.78 -2.51
N GLY A 123 30.20 -29.08 -2.59
CA GLY A 123 31.20 -30.14 -2.70
C GLY A 123 31.10 -30.83 -4.07
N GLY A 124 32.23 -31.28 -4.61
CA GLY A 124 32.24 -32.02 -5.86
C GLY A 124 33.58 -32.67 -6.19
N THR A 125 33.56 -33.62 -7.13
CA THR A 125 34.75 -34.32 -7.63
C THR A 125 35.67 -33.44 -8.50
N SER A 126 35.23 -32.22 -8.84
CA SER A 126 36.03 -31.18 -9.47
C SER A 126 35.71 -29.82 -8.85
N SER A 127 36.62 -28.85 -8.98
CA SER A 127 36.39 -27.47 -8.54
C SER A 127 35.15 -26.86 -9.18
N THR A 128 34.97 -27.05 -10.49
CA THR A 128 33.78 -26.58 -11.23
C THR A 128 32.50 -27.21 -10.68
N ALA A 129 32.49 -28.52 -10.41
CA ALA A 129 31.31 -29.19 -9.86
C ALA A 129 30.95 -28.66 -8.46
N ALA A 130 31.96 -28.47 -7.61
CA ALA A 130 31.79 -27.90 -6.28
C ALA A 130 31.24 -26.46 -6.34
N ILE A 131 31.79 -25.61 -7.21
CA ILE A 131 31.32 -24.23 -7.40
C ILE A 131 29.87 -24.20 -7.93
N GLN A 132 29.52 -25.05 -8.89
CA GLN A 132 28.17 -25.13 -9.43
C GLN A 132 27.15 -25.60 -8.39
N ALA A 133 27.49 -26.63 -7.61
CA ALA A 133 26.64 -27.10 -6.52
C ALA A 133 26.36 -26.00 -5.47
N GLY A 134 27.41 -25.27 -5.06
CA GLY A 134 27.28 -24.15 -4.13
C GLY A 134 26.48 -22.98 -4.74
N SER A 135 26.69 -22.70 -6.03
CA SER A 135 25.95 -21.66 -6.76
C SER A 135 24.45 -21.96 -6.83
N GLN A 136 24.08 -23.21 -7.13
CA GLN A 136 22.68 -23.63 -7.21
C GLN A 136 21.98 -23.52 -5.85
N ALA A 137 22.64 -23.98 -4.79
CA ALA A 137 22.11 -23.88 -3.43
C ALA A 137 21.91 -22.41 -3.01
N ALA A 138 22.92 -21.56 -3.20
CA ALA A 138 22.83 -20.13 -2.87
C ALA A 138 21.76 -19.39 -3.71
N ARG A 139 21.61 -19.75 -4.99
CA ARG A 139 20.53 -19.21 -5.84
C ARG A 139 19.15 -19.61 -5.32
N ALA A 140 18.99 -20.86 -4.89
CA ALA A 140 17.74 -21.34 -4.31
C ALA A 140 17.37 -20.54 -3.06
N ASP A 141 18.32 -20.21 -2.19
CA ASP A 141 18.05 -19.37 -1.01
C ASP A 141 17.60 -17.94 -1.38
N ILE A 142 18.23 -17.34 -2.40
CA ILE A 142 17.85 -16.00 -2.87
C ILE A 142 16.43 -16.02 -3.47
N LEU A 143 16.12 -17.02 -4.29
CA LEU A 143 14.81 -17.17 -4.93
C LEU A 143 13.72 -17.58 -3.93
N ALA A 144 14.04 -18.30 -2.87
CA ALA A 144 13.09 -18.60 -1.80
C ALA A 144 12.60 -17.33 -1.09
N ALA A 145 13.37 -16.24 -1.18
CA ALA A 145 13.09 -15.01 -0.47
C ALA A 145 12.64 -13.85 -1.38
N GLY A 146 12.69 -13.99 -2.72
CA GLY A 146 12.36 -12.93 -3.68
C GLY A 146 11.62 -13.44 -4.93
N VAL A 147 10.70 -12.64 -5.46
CA VAL A 147 9.74 -13.06 -6.49
C VAL A 147 10.32 -12.99 -7.92
N ALA A 148 11.25 -12.07 -8.18
CA ALA A 148 12.02 -12.03 -9.43
C ALA A 148 13.41 -11.42 -9.20
N CYS A 149 14.48 -12.08 -9.66
CA CYS A 149 15.86 -11.64 -9.44
C CYS A 149 16.67 -11.62 -10.74
N ALA A 150 17.47 -10.58 -10.94
CA ALA A 150 18.32 -10.36 -12.10
C ALA A 150 19.74 -9.93 -11.69
N ASN A 151 20.62 -9.74 -12.68
CA ASN A 151 22.01 -9.30 -12.50
C ASN A 151 22.81 -10.21 -11.55
N TRP A 152 22.69 -11.52 -11.77
CA TRP A 152 23.35 -12.53 -10.97
C TRP A 152 24.87 -12.42 -11.05
N SER A 153 25.52 -12.36 -9.89
CA SER A 153 26.97 -12.48 -9.76
C SER A 153 27.31 -13.66 -8.86
N THR A 154 28.47 -14.26 -9.07
CA THR A 154 28.93 -15.42 -8.31
C THR A 154 30.41 -15.26 -8.02
N THR A 155 30.77 -15.40 -6.75
CA THR A 155 32.15 -15.41 -6.27
C THR A 155 32.37 -16.70 -5.50
N SER A 156 33.54 -17.30 -5.65
CA SER A 156 33.86 -18.56 -4.96
C SER A 156 35.23 -18.47 -4.30
N THR A 157 35.36 -19.13 -3.16
CA THR A 157 36.62 -19.26 -2.41
C THR A 157 36.83 -20.74 -2.06
N PRO A 158 38.02 -21.30 -2.35
CA PRO A 158 38.31 -22.68 -1.99
C PRO A 158 38.35 -22.81 -0.47
N VAL A 159 37.70 -23.85 0.05
CA VAL A 159 37.71 -24.21 1.48
C VAL A 159 38.63 -25.40 1.69
N TYR A 160 38.51 -26.40 0.83
CA TYR A 160 39.27 -27.63 0.96
C TYR A 160 39.44 -28.32 -0.40
N THR A 161 40.63 -28.89 -0.60
CA THR A 161 40.94 -29.79 -1.70
C THR A 161 41.51 -31.07 -1.12
N ALA A 162 40.88 -32.20 -1.42
CA ALA A 162 41.37 -33.50 -0.97
C ALA A 162 42.74 -33.81 -1.61
N PRO A 163 43.62 -34.51 -0.90
CA PRO A 163 44.89 -34.99 -1.46
C PRO A 163 44.65 -35.75 -2.78
N GLY A 164 45.47 -35.46 -3.79
CA GLY A 164 45.30 -36.04 -5.13
C GLY A 164 44.14 -35.44 -5.95
N GLY A 165 43.43 -34.42 -5.45
CA GLY A 165 42.37 -33.73 -6.21
C GLY A 165 41.08 -34.54 -6.35
N ALA A 166 40.83 -35.53 -5.49
CA ALA A 166 39.66 -36.39 -5.59
C ALA A 166 38.34 -35.70 -5.19
N TRP A 167 38.41 -34.59 -4.45
CA TRP A 167 37.25 -33.85 -3.97
C TRP A 167 37.60 -32.39 -3.66
N TYR A 168 36.64 -31.50 -3.87
CA TYR A 168 36.77 -30.06 -3.68
C TYR A 168 35.58 -29.52 -2.92
N ILE A 169 35.83 -28.57 -2.01
CA ILE A 169 34.80 -27.84 -1.28
C ILE A 169 35.06 -26.35 -1.48
N TYR A 170 34.03 -25.62 -1.90
CA TYR A 170 34.08 -24.17 -2.10
C TYR A 170 32.98 -23.49 -1.30
N ASN A 171 33.31 -22.35 -0.70
CA ASN A 171 32.35 -21.35 -0.26
C ASN A 171 31.96 -20.52 -1.48
N VAL A 172 30.70 -20.56 -1.86
CA VAL A 172 30.18 -19.86 -3.04
C VAL A 172 29.17 -18.83 -2.58
N THR A 173 29.45 -17.56 -2.87
CA THR A 173 28.54 -16.45 -2.65
C THR A 173 27.89 -16.06 -3.96
N VAL A 174 26.57 -16.03 -3.99
CA VAL A 174 25.78 -15.52 -5.10
C VAL A 174 25.14 -14.22 -4.65
N SER A 175 25.07 -13.24 -5.55
CA SER A 175 24.30 -12.01 -5.34
C SER A 175 23.42 -11.70 -6.55
N ALA A 176 22.30 -11.01 -6.31
CA ALA A 176 21.35 -10.56 -7.33
C ALA A 176 20.56 -9.34 -6.86
N MET A 177 19.93 -8.65 -7.80
CA MET A 177 18.93 -7.62 -7.51
C MET A 177 17.54 -8.23 -7.67
N CYS A 178 16.75 -8.24 -6.61
CA CYS A 178 15.43 -8.87 -6.59
C CYS A 178 14.31 -7.85 -6.42
N THR A 179 13.21 -7.97 -7.14
CA THR A 179 11.99 -7.19 -6.86
C THR A 179 11.35 -7.68 -5.57
N ASN A 180 10.89 -6.72 -4.76
CA ASN A 180 9.99 -7.01 -3.64
C ASN A 180 8.54 -7.09 -4.14
#